data_AF-A0A081BS03-F1
#
_entry.id   AF-A0A081BS03-F1
#
_cell.length_a   1.000
_cell.length_b   1.000
_cell.length_c   1.000
_cell.angle_alpha   90.00
_cell.angle_beta   90.00
_cell.angle_gamma   90.00
#
_symmetry.space_group_name_H-M   'P 1'
#
loop_
_entity.id
_entity.type
_entity.pdbx_description
1 polymer ?
#
loop_
_entity_poly.entity_id
_entity_poly.type
_entity_poly.pdbx_seq_one_letter_code
_entity_poly.pdbx_strand_id
1 'polypeptide(L)'
;MNVFLMYRDRDFDAKQNLPAQEQTLTQDLELHTLFNAMAAGDQLVFDIARTALLCGVRDPETIRYRQAILKDCLKNASLVREMYQISIESVTNKQRDWLSIFRISPASILSSTVAMLQMFVELLKKLRRIANEHAEQFESEGFATFFAMIKKELDDNYFATIQTHLRSLKFRDGVLLSAKLGAGNEGAHYILRKPHDKKRHWFQRIRAKQSSVYKFSLHPRDDHGARVLSELQNIGINLVANAVAQSAEHIDNFFTMLRIELAFYIGCLNLYEQLVQLGQPICFPQPVDSNARQHLAQGLYDVCLALTMRRSVVGNVIHADRKDVVIITGANQGGKSTFLRSIGVAQLMMQCGMFAPAESFCANICEGLFTHYKRQEDATMTSGKLDEELHRMNGIVDMVTSHSLILFNESLMLRSRFETNDRILPSGEGLGVGS
;
A
#
# COMPACT_ATOMS: atom_id res chain seq x y z
N MET A 1 3.78 -13.85 10.16
CA MET A 1 2.38 -13.39 10.07
C MET A 1 2.31 -12.50 8.83
N ASN A 2 1.48 -12.84 7.87
CA ASN A 2 1.38 -12.12 6.59
C ASN A 2 -0.03 -11.54 6.45
N VAL A 3 -0.17 -10.38 5.79
CA VAL A 3 -1.45 -9.64 5.73
C VAL A 3 -2.32 -10.10 4.56
N PHE A 4 -1.77 -10.04 3.34
CA PHE A 4 -2.36 -10.62 2.12
C PHE A 4 -3.82 -10.20 1.87
N LEU A 5 -4.16 -8.95 2.14
CA LEU A 5 -5.45 -8.34 1.81
C LEU A 5 -5.47 -7.75 0.40
N MET A 6 -4.34 -7.42 -0.24
CA MET A 6 -4.33 -6.94 -1.63
C MET A 6 -4.00 -8.01 -2.67
N TYR A 7 -3.35 -9.11 -2.26
CA TYR A 7 -3.06 -10.30 -3.07
C TYR A 7 -3.18 -11.54 -2.18
N ARG A 8 -3.38 -12.72 -2.78
CA ARG A 8 -3.52 -13.99 -2.04
C ARG A 8 -2.20 -14.52 -1.46
N ASP A 9 -1.08 -14.19 -2.10
CA ASP A 9 0.20 -14.91 -1.95
C ASP A 9 1.41 -13.98 -1.75
N ARG A 10 1.21 -12.66 -1.76
CA ARG A 10 2.28 -11.66 -1.64
C ARG A 10 1.80 -10.35 -1.03
N ASP A 11 2.73 -9.56 -0.51
CA ASP A 11 2.43 -8.22 -0.02
C ASP A 11 2.30 -7.21 -1.18
N PHE A 12 1.55 -6.14 -0.96
CA PHE A 12 1.50 -5.01 -1.91
C PHE A 12 2.81 -4.20 -1.91
N ASP A 13 3.45 -4.08 -3.08
CA ASP A 13 4.62 -3.23 -3.25
C ASP A 13 4.24 -1.76 -3.47
N ALA A 14 4.20 -1.00 -2.38
CA ALA A 14 3.94 0.44 -2.39
C ALA A 14 5.04 1.27 -3.08
N LYS A 15 6.23 0.68 -3.34
CA LYS A 15 7.38 1.37 -3.96
C LYS A 15 7.63 0.93 -5.39
N GLN A 16 6.70 0.17 -5.99
CA GLN A 16 6.82 -0.25 -7.38
C GLN A 16 6.85 0.96 -8.31
N ASN A 17 7.59 0.83 -9.41
CA ASN A 17 7.68 1.89 -10.41
C ASN A 17 6.31 2.11 -11.08
N LEU A 18 5.91 3.37 -11.17
CA LEU A 18 4.70 3.78 -11.87
C LEU A 18 4.87 3.63 -13.39
N PRO A 19 3.78 3.41 -14.15
CA PRO A 19 3.86 3.30 -15.60
C PRO A 19 4.37 4.60 -16.23
N ALA A 20 5.06 4.49 -17.37
CA ALA A 20 5.66 5.63 -18.06
C ALA A 20 4.64 6.73 -18.43
N GLN A 21 3.37 6.37 -18.61
CA GLN A 21 2.28 7.26 -18.99
C GLN A 21 1.61 7.93 -17.79
N GLU A 22 2.10 7.72 -16.56
CA GLU A 22 1.50 8.23 -15.33
C GLU A 22 1.06 9.70 -15.45
N GLN A 23 1.99 10.59 -15.82
CA GLN A 23 1.75 12.02 -15.77
C GLN A 23 0.63 12.41 -16.73
N THR A 24 0.67 11.85 -17.94
CA THR A 24 -0.33 12.06 -18.98
C THR A 24 -1.69 11.53 -18.54
N LEU A 25 -1.77 10.31 -18.01
CA LEU A 25 -3.03 9.74 -17.50
C LEU A 25 -3.60 10.55 -16.34
N THR A 26 -2.75 10.94 -15.39
CA THR A 26 -3.16 11.72 -14.21
C THR A 26 -3.73 13.07 -14.61
N GLN A 27 -3.12 13.74 -15.58
CA GLN A 27 -3.59 15.01 -16.12
C GLN A 27 -4.88 14.85 -16.93
N ASP A 28 -4.87 13.98 -17.96
CA ASP A 28 -5.97 13.84 -18.91
C ASP A 28 -7.25 13.29 -18.26
N LEU A 29 -7.10 12.42 -17.25
CA LEU A 29 -8.22 11.83 -16.51
C LEU A 29 -8.51 12.53 -15.17
N GLU A 30 -7.84 13.65 -14.87
CA GLU A 30 -7.97 14.41 -13.62
C GLU A 30 -7.90 13.53 -12.35
N LEU A 31 -6.98 12.56 -12.33
CA LEU A 31 -6.92 11.57 -11.25
C LEU A 31 -6.56 12.17 -9.88
N HIS A 32 -5.94 13.35 -9.85
CA HIS A 32 -5.68 14.06 -8.59
C HIS A 32 -6.95 14.30 -7.77
N THR A 33 -8.07 14.60 -8.41
CA THR A 33 -9.36 14.78 -7.71
C THR A 33 -9.80 13.49 -7.03
N LEU A 34 -9.65 12.36 -7.73
CA LEU A 34 -9.97 11.04 -7.21
C LEU A 34 -9.05 10.67 -6.03
N PHE A 35 -7.72 10.85 -6.18
CA PHE A 35 -6.74 10.55 -5.13
C PHE A 35 -6.98 11.39 -3.87
N ASN A 36 -7.28 12.67 -4.02
CA ASN A 36 -7.60 13.54 -2.89
C ASN A 36 -8.88 13.12 -2.17
N ALA A 37 -9.92 12.73 -2.92
CA ALA A 37 -11.16 12.22 -2.34
C ALA A 37 -10.93 10.91 -1.57
N MET A 38 -10.12 10.00 -2.10
CA MET A 38 -9.74 8.77 -1.39
C MET A 38 -8.90 9.08 -0.14
N ALA A 39 -7.92 9.97 -0.26
CA ALA A 39 -7.00 10.30 0.81
C ALA A 39 -7.69 10.92 2.04
N ALA A 40 -8.67 11.80 1.82
CA ALA A 40 -9.31 12.58 2.89
C ALA A 40 -8.30 13.27 3.83
N GLY A 41 -7.14 13.68 3.29
CA GLY A 41 -6.04 14.31 4.02
C GLY A 41 -4.95 13.36 4.55
N ASP A 42 -5.09 12.03 4.42
CA ASP A 42 -4.03 11.08 4.75
C ASP A 42 -3.07 10.87 3.56
N GLN A 43 -1.83 11.32 3.71
CA GLN A 43 -0.80 11.23 2.67
C GLN A 43 -0.46 9.78 2.27
N LEU A 44 -0.47 8.85 3.22
CA LEU A 44 -0.20 7.44 2.89
C LEU A 44 -1.32 6.88 2.00
N VAL A 45 -2.57 7.19 2.34
CA VAL A 45 -3.73 6.76 1.54
C VAL A 45 -3.65 7.35 0.13
N PHE A 46 -3.23 8.61 0.00
CA PHE A 46 -3.00 9.23 -1.31
C PHE A 46 -1.97 8.45 -2.15
N ASP A 47 -0.80 8.16 -1.58
CA ASP A 47 0.30 7.51 -2.29
C ASP A 47 -0.04 6.05 -2.67
N ILE A 48 -0.72 5.33 -1.77
CA ILE A 48 -1.19 3.96 -2.04
C ILE A 48 -2.30 3.95 -3.09
N ALA A 49 -3.28 4.87 -3.02
CA ALA A 49 -4.33 4.98 -4.02
C ALA A 49 -3.75 5.28 -5.41
N ARG A 50 -2.82 6.23 -5.51
CA ARG A 50 -2.11 6.55 -6.76
C ARG A 50 -1.41 5.33 -7.33
N THR A 51 -0.63 4.64 -6.51
CA THR A 51 0.14 3.46 -6.93
C THR A 51 -0.77 2.30 -7.36
N ALA A 52 -1.81 2.00 -6.57
CA ALA A 52 -2.73 0.91 -6.86
C ALA A 52 -3.56 1.18 -8.14
N LEU A 53 -4.03 2.41 -8.33
CA LEU A 53 -4.89 2.78 -9.46
C LEU A 53 -4.13 2.81 -10.78
N LEU A 54 -2.90 3.34 -10.78
CA LEU A 54 -2.09 3.48 -12.01
C LEU A 54 -1.41 2.18 -12.43
N CYS A 55 -0.91 1.37 -11.49
CA CYS A 55 -0.30 0.09 -11.84
C CYS A 55 -1.36 -0.97 -12.17
N GLY A 56 -2.52 -0.90 -11.52
CA GLY A 56 -3.62 -1.85 -11.73
C GLY A 56 -3.21 -3.31 -11.51
N VAL A 57 -4.10 -4.21 -11.91
CA VAL A 57 -3.87 -5.65 -11.94
C VAL A 57 -4.40 -6.20 -13.25
N ARG A 58 -3.69 -7.16 -13.84
CA ARG A 58 -4.04 -7.78 -15.13
C ARG A 58 -4.69 -9.15 -15.00
N ASP A 59 -4.81 -9.65 -13.78
CA ASP A 59 -5.46 -10.93 -13.47
C ASP A 59 -6.89 -10.68 -12.94
N PRO A 60 -7.94 -11.14 -13.66
CA PRO A 60 -9.33 -11.00 -13.22
C PRO A 60 -9.59 -11.60 -11.84
N GLU A 61 -8.93 -12.69 -11.46
CA GLU A 61 -9.13 -13.33 -10.16
C GLU A 61 -8.61 -12.46 -9.02
N THR A 62 -7.44 -11.85 -9.17
CA THR A 62 -6.91 -10.89 -8.19
C THR A 62 -7.80 -9.65 -8.08
N ILE A 63 -8.38 -9.17 -9.18
CA ILE A 63 -9.35 -8.07 -9.14
C ILE A 63 -10.58 -8.47 -8.33
N ARG A 64 -11.15 -9.65 -8.60
CA ARG A 64 -12.31 -10.19 -7.84
C ARG A 64 -11.97 -10.41 -6.37
N TYR A 65 -10.75 -10.85 -6.05
CA TYR A 65 -10.26 -11.00 -4.69
C TYR A 65 -10.28 -9.66 -3.93
N ARG A 66 -9.71 -8.61 -4.51
CA ARG A 66 -9.75 -7.26 -3.93
C ARG A 66 -11.16 -6.71 -3.79
N GLN A 67 -12.02 -6.95 -4.79
CA GLN A 67 -13.42 -6.56 -4.72
C GLN A 67 -14.17 -7.28 -3.59
N ALA A 68 -13.91 -8.56 -3.36
CA ALA A 68 -14.50 -9.31 -2.25
C ALA A 68 -14.10 -8.72 -0.90
N ILE A 69 -12.82 -8.37 -0.72
CA ILE A 69 -12.32 -7.72 0.49
C ILE A 69 -12.93 -6.33 0.65
N LEU A 70 -13.04 -5.55 -0.43
CA LEU A 70 -13.67 -4.24 -0.38
C LEU A 70 -15.16 -4.32 -0.01
N LYS A 71 -15.90 -5.35 -0.46
CA LYS A 71 -17.30 -5.57 -0.04
C LYS A 71 -17.40 -5.78 1.47
N ASP A 72 -16.52 -6.59 2.04
CA ASP A 72 -16.41 -6.76 3.49
C ASP A 72 -16.05 -5.44 4.19
N CYS A 73 -15.12 -4.65 3.62
CA CYS A 73 -14.76 -3.35 4.16
C CYS A 73 -15.95 -2.39 4.20
N LEU A 74 -16.75 -2.34 3.13
CA LEU A 74 -17.96 -1.49 3.08
C LEU A 74 -18.99 -1.93 4.11
N LYS A 75 -19.19 -3.24 4.30
CA LYS A 75 -20.11 -3.81 5.30
C LYS A 75 -19.63 -3.52 6.74
N ASN A 76 -18.32 -3.57 6.96
CA ASN A 76 -17.70 -3.51 8.30
C ASN A 76 -16.78 -2.28 8.47
N ALA A 77 -17.17 -1.13 7.92
CA ALA A 77 -16.31 0.05 7.79
C ALA A 77 -15.71 0.55 9.12
N SER A 78 -16.46 0.48 10.22
CA SER A 78 -15.99 0.87 11.55
C SER A 78 -14.83 -0.01 12.03
N LEU A 79 -14.95 -1.33 11.88
CA LEU A 79 -13.93 -2.30 12.27
C LEU A 79 -12.67 -2.17 11.41
N VAL A 80 -12.82 -1.92 10.11
CA VAL A 80 -11.67 -1.70 9.21
C VAL A 80 -10.92 -0.42 9.57
N ARG A 81 -11.65 0.65 9.91
CA ARG A 81 -11.05 1.88 10.44
C ARG A 81 -10.34 1.64 11.77
N GLU A 82 -10.92 0.84 12.66
CA GLU A 82 -10.27 0.47 13.92
C GLU A 82 -8.96 -0.30 13.68
N MET A 83 -8.96 -1.30 12.78
CA MET A 83 -7.75 -2.02 12.39
C MET A 83 -6.68 -1.09 11.78
N TYR A 84 -7.10 -0.13 10.95
CA TYR A 84 -6.20 0.87 10.39
C TYR A 84 -5.63 1.79 11.48
N GLN A 85 -6.44 2.23 12.44
CA GLN A 85 -5.96 3.03 13.58
C GLN A 85 -4.96 2.27 14.46
N ILE A 86 -5.19 0.98 14.72
CA ILE A 86 -4.21 0.13 15.42
C ILE A 86 -2.85 0.14 14.69
N SER A 87 -2.87 0.06 13.36
CA SER A 87 -1.65 0.12 12.56
C SER A 87 -0.97 1.51 12.61
N ILE A 88 -1.72 2.61 12.71
CA ILE A 88 -1.19 3.97 12.89
C ILE A 88 -0.56 4.15 14.28
N GLU A 89 -1.22 3.63 15.33
CA GLU A 89 -0.71 3.64 16.71
C GLU A 89 0.69 3.00 16.79
N SER A 90 0.93 1.93 16.00
CA SER A 90 2.23 1.25 15.96
C SER A 90 3.38 2.18 15.48
N VAL A 91 3.11 2.99 14.44
CA VAL A 91 4.11 3.87 13.82
C VAL A 91 4.33 5.15 14.63
N THR A 92 3.26 5.74 15.16
CA THR A 92 3.34 6.98 15.96
C THR A 92 4.08 6.79 17.27
N ASN A 93 3.85 5.65 17.94
CA ASN A 93 4.55 5.31 19.17
C ASN A 93 6.05 5.05 18.94
N LYS A 94 6.42 4.47 17.78
CA LYS A 94 7.83 4.31 17.37
C LYS A 94 8.57 5.64 17.29
N GLN A 95 7.98 6.68 16.69
CA GLN A 95 8.64 7.99 16.53
C GLN A 95 8.93 8.70 17.86
N ARG A 96 8.03 8.56 18.84
CA ARG A 96 8.21 9.16 20.18
C ARG A 96 9.37 8.52 20.96
N ASP A 97 9.51 7.20 20.87
CA ASP A 97 10.54 6.47 21.60
C ASP A 97 11.89 6.44 20.84
N TRP A 98 11.87 6.51 19.50
CA TRP A 98 13.08 6.45 18.67
C TRP A 98 13.95 7.71 18.77
N LEU A 99 13.36 8.90 18.94
CA LEU A 99 14.12 10.15 19.11
C LEU A 99 15.04 10.15 20.35
N SER A 100 14.84 9.23 21.30
CA SER A 100 15.70 9.06 22.48
C SER A 100 16.84 8.04 22.30
N ILE A 101 16.96 7.37 21.15
CA ILE A 101 17.91 6.26 20.89
C ILE A 101 19.32 6.74 20.51
N PHE A 102 19.58 8.05 20.47
CA PHE A 102 20.92 8.61 20.20
C PHE A 102 22.00 8.33 21.28
N ARG A 103 21.74 7.43 22.26
CA ARG A 103 22.76 6.87 23.17
C ARG A 103 23.02 5.40 22.83
N ILE A 104 24.19 5.17 22.21
CA ILE A 104 24.65 3.94 21.55
C ILE A 104 25.22 2.95 22.59
N SER A 105 24.38 2.31 23.40
CA SER A 105 24.81 1.13 24.19
C SER A 105 23.86 -0.05 24.01
N PRO A 106 24.34 -1.30 23.97
CA PRO A 106 23.50 -2.49 23.89
C PRO A 106 22.41 -2.57 24.97
N ALA A 107 22.70 -2.10 26.19
CA ALA A 107 21.70 -2.02 27.25
C ALA A 107 20.57 -1.01 26.95
N SER A 108 20.91 0.13 26.34
CA SER A 108 19.93 1.14 25.90
C SER A 108 19.03 0.59 24.79
N ILE A 109 19.63 -0.05 23.77
CA ILE A 109 18.92 -0.71 22.66
C ILE A 109 17.96 -1.78 23.19
N LEU A 110 18.42 -2.63 24.11
CA LEU A 110 17.56 -3.65 24.69
C LEU A 110 16.37 -3.02 25.43
N SER A 111 16.61 -2.01 26.27
CA SER A 111 15.54 -1.38 27.04
C SER A 111 14.47 -0.74 26.16
N SER A 112 14.88 0.01 25.13
CA SER A 112 13.94 0.64 24.19
C SER A 112 13.17 -0.40 23.38
N THR A 113 13.85 -1.45 22.92
CA THR A 113 13.22 -2.53 22.15
C THR A 113 12.22 -3.32 23.00
N VAL A 114 12.53 -3.59 24.27
CA VAL A 114 11.58 -4.24 25.20
C VAL A 114 10.35 -3.37 25.41
N ALA A 115 10.49 -2.04 25.50
CA ALA A 115 9.35 -1.12 25.59
C ALA A 115 8.49 -1.17 24.31
N MET A 116 9.13 -1.14 23.14
CA MET A 116 8.47 -1.26 21.84
C MET A 116 7.69 -2.57 21.71
N LEU A 117 8.29 -3.70 22.08
CA LEU A 117 7.61 -5.00 22.08
C LEU A 117 6.42 -5.03 23.04
N GLN A 118 6.51 -4.37 24.20
CA GLN A 118 5.38 -4.26 25.13
C GLN A 118 4.21 -3.51 24.49
N MET A 119 4.49 -2.42 23.80
CA MET A 119 3.48 -1.68 23.04
C MET A 119 2.86 -2.54 21.94
N PHE A 120 3.69 -3.21 21.13
CA PHE A 120 3.19 -4.10 20.06
C PHE A 120 2.33 -5.24 20.59
N VAL A 121 2.67 -5.84 21.74
CA VAL A 121 1.85 -6.90 22.35
C VAL A 121 0.45 -6.40 22.67
N GLU A 122 0.30 -5.17 23.17
CA GLU A 122 -1.03 -4.60 23.43
C GLU A 122 -1.81 -4.33 22.13
N LEU A 123 -1.15 -3.87 21.06
CA LEU A 123 -1.79 -3.72 19.75
C LEU A 123 -2.21 -5.07 19.14
N LEU A 124 -1.37 -6.10 19.26
CA LEU A 124 -1.67 -7.46 18.81
C LEU A 124 -2.86 -8.05 19.57
N LYS A 125 -3.03 -7.75 20.86
CA LYS A 125 -4.22 -8.12 21.62
C LYS A 125 -5.48 -7.43 21.11
N LYS A 126 -5.41 -6.13 20.76
CA LYS A 126 -6.54 -5.42 20.13
C LYS A 126 -6.96 -6.10 18.82
N LEU A 127 -6.01 -6.43 17.95
CA LEU A 127 -6.29 -7.19 16.72
C LEU A 127 -6.88 -8.58 17.00
N ARG A 128 -6.32 -9.31 17.97
CA ARG A 128 -6.84 -10.62 18.39
C ARG A 128 -8.28 -10.54 18.88
N ARG A 129 -8.62 -9.47 19.61
CA ARG A 129 -9.99 -9.22 20.08
C ARG A 129 -10.95 -9.01 18.92
N ILE A 130 -10.60 -8.15 17.96
CA ILE A 130 -11.40 -7.95 16.74
C ILE A 130 -11.63 -9.27 16.01
N ALA A 131 -10.56 -10.06 15.82
CA ALA A 131 -10.66 -11.37 15.18
C ALA A 131 -11.62 -12.32 15.93
N ASN A 132 -11.60 -12.32 17.27
CA ASN A 132 -12.46 -13.18 18.09
C ASN A 132 -13.92 -12.77 18.03
N GLU A 133 -14.20 -11.48 18.16
CA GLU A 133 -15.54 -10.94 18.30
C GLU A 133 -16.25 -10.79 16.94
N HIS A 134 -15.50 -10.55 15.86
CA HIS A 134 -16.08 -10.07 14.59
C HIS A 134 -15.69 -10.85 13.34
N ALA A 135 -14.85 -11.89 13.41
CA ALA A 135 -14.41 -12.59 12.19
C ALA A 135 -15.56 -13.17 11.34
N GLU A 136 -16.67 -13.58 11.96
CA GLU A 136 -17.84 -14.13 11.26
C GLU A 136 -18.62 -13.08 10.45
N GLN A 137 -18.35 -11.79 10.66
CA GLN A 137 -18.97 -10.70 9.90
C GLN A 137 -18.33 -10.49 8.51
N PHE A 138 -17.17 -11.10 8.28
CA PHE A 138 -16.36 -11.01 7.07
C PHE A 138 -16.49 -12.30 6.26
N GLU A 139 -16.83 -12.18 4.98
CA GLU A 139 -17.11 -13.30 4.08
C GLU A 139 -15.98 -13.55 3.08
N SER A 140 -15.11 -12.57 2.86
CA SER A 140 -14.01 -12.68 1.90
C SER A 140 -12.94 -13.66 2.36
N GLU A 141 -12.39 -14.40 1.39
CA GLU A 141 -11.27 -15.32 1.58
C GLU A 141 -10.08 -14.65 2.30
N GLY A 142 -9.79 -13.39 1.96
CA GLY A 142 -8.67 -12.64 2.54
C GLY A 142 -8.84 -12.34 4.02
N PHE A 143 -9.98 -11.76 4.44
CA PHE A 143 -10.22 -11.52 5.86
C PHE A 143 -10.39 -12.82 6.64
N ALA A 144 -11.03 -13.85 6.07
CA ALA A 144 -11.13 -15.16 6.70
C ALA A 144 -9.73 -15.75 6.99
N THR A 145 -8.83 -15.69 6.01
CA THR A 145 -7.44 -16.17 6.15
C THR A 145 -6.66 -15.32 7.14
N PHE A 146 -6.77 -13.98 7.06
CA PHE A 146 -6.13 -13.04 7.97
C PHE A 146 -6.55 -13.31 9.42
N PHE A 147 -7.85 -13.37 9.69
CA PHE A 147 -8.34 -13.63 11.05
C PHE A 147 -7.97 -15.04 11.53
N ALA A 148 -8.07 -16.08 10.70
CA ALA A 148 -7.63 -17.42 11.07
C ALA A 148 -6.14 -17.44 11.47
N MET A 149 -5.28 -16.74 10.71
CA MET A 149 -3.87 -16.57 11.02
C MET A 149 -3.67 -15.84 12.36
N ILE A 150 -4.35 -14.70 12.58
CA ILE A 150 -4.33 -13.97 13.86
C ILE A 150 -4.74 -14.89 15.02
N LYS A 151 -5.80 -15.69 14.84
CA LYS A 151 -6.29 -16.58 15.89
C LYS A 151 -5.33 -17.71 16.21
N LYS A 152 -4.63 -18.23 15.20
CA LYS A 152 -3.67 -19.32 15.34
C LYS A 152 -2.35 -18.86 15.96
N GLU A 153 -1.79 -17.76 15.47
CA GLU A 153 -0.45 -17.31 15.86
C GLU A 153 -0.44 -16.52 17.18
N LEU A 154 -1.57 -15.91 17.58
CA LEU A 154 -1.69 -15.09 18.79
C LEU A 154 -2.62 -15.75 19.83
N ASP A 155 -2.28 -16.97 20.25
CA ASP A 155 -3.01 -17.67 21.31
C ASP A 155 -2.66 -17.14 22.73
N ASP A 156 -3.43 -17.56 23.73
CA ASP A 156 -3.22 -17.11 25.12
C ASP A 156 -1.86 -17.57 25.67
N ASN A 157 -1.36 -18.72 25.20
CA ASN A 157 -0.06 -19.26 25.59
C ASN A 157 1.10 -18.42 25.05
N TYR A 158 1.01 -17.94 23.81
CA TYR A 158 1.92 -16.99 23.19
C TYR A 158 1.98 -15.71 24.02
N PHE A 159 0.83 -15.12 24.36
CA PHE A 159 0.78 -13.89 25.17
C PHE A 159 1.35 -14.09 26.59
N ALA A 160 1.09 -15.23 27.23
CA ALA A 160 1.68 -15.55 28.53
C ALA A 160 3.22 -15.70 28.45
N THR A 161 3.70 -16.35 27.38
CA THR A 161 5.13 -16.58 27.14
C THR A 161 5.86 -15.27 26.86
N ILE A 162 5.37 -14.45 25.94
CA ILE A 162 6.02 -13.18 25.58
C ILE A 162 6.05 -12.20 26.76
N GLN A 163 4.99 -12.14 27.57
CA GLN A 163 5.00 -11.32 28.78
C GLN A 163 6.06 -11.79 29.79
N THR A 164 6.25 -13.10 29.93
CA THR A 164 7.28 -13.67 30.80
C THR A 164 8.68 -13.32 30.30
N HIS A 165 8.91 -13.42 28.99
CA HIS A 165 10.18 -13.01 28.37
C HIS A 165 10.44 -11.51 28.55
N LEU A 166 9.48 -10.65 28.23
CA LEU A 166 9.61 -9.19 28.35
C LEU A 166 9.86 -8.75 29.81
N ARG A 167 9.27 -9.43 30.80
CA ARG A 167 9.59 -9.17 32.22
C ARG A 167 11.02 -9.58 32.57
N SER A 168 11.49 -10.72 32.05
CA SER A 168 12.84 -11.25 32.31
C SER A 168 13.92 -10.36 31.68
N LEU A 169 13.66 -9.84 30.48
CA LEU A 169 14.58 -8.97 29.73
C LEU A 169 14.79 -7.58 30.34
N LYS A 170 13.98 -7.17 31.32
CA LYS A 170 14.18 -5.91 32.07
C LYS A 170 15.33 -5.98 33.09
N PHE A 171 15.87 -7.18 33.38
CA PHE A 171 16.98 -7.39 34.31
C PHE A 171 16.87 -6.64 35.66
N ARG A 172 15.67 -6.58 36.24
CA ARG A 172 15.40 -5.85 37.51
C ARG A 172 16.25 -6.34 38.70
N ASP A 173 16.60 -7.62 38.70
CA ASP A 173 17.44 -8.26 39.73
C ASP A 173 18.95 -8.22 39.39
N GLY A 174 19.34 -7.48 38.35
CA GLY A 174 20.71 -7.46 37.83
C GLY A 174 20.96 -8.51 36.73
N VAL A 175 22.17 -8.49 36.19
CA VAL A 175 22.58 -9.31 35.04
C VAL A 175 23.56 -10.39 35.52
N LEU A 176 23.27 -11.64 35.21
CA LEU A 176 24.16 -12.76 35.53
C LEU A 176 24.94 -13.15 34.28
N LEU A 177 26.26 -12.97 34.32
CA LEU A 177 27.18 -13.34 33.24
C LEU A 177 28.11 -14.47 33.70
N SER A 178 28.43 -15.38 32.79
CA SER A 178 29.61 -16.24 32.95
C SER A 178 30.68 -15.83 31.95
N ALA A 179 31.94 -15.83 32.36
CA ALA A 179 33.09 -15.64 31.48
C ALA A 179 34.09 -16.80 31.68
N LYS A 180 34.98 -16.98 30.71
CA LYS A 180 36.17 -17.84 30.80
C LYS A 180 37.42 -16.98 30.89
N LEU A 181 38.50 -17.50 31.45
CA LEU A 181 39.79 -16.83 31.44
C LEU A 181 40.41 -16.95 30.04
N GLY A 182 40.74 -15.83 29.43
CA GLY A 182 41.42 -15.71 28.13
C GLY A 182 42.93 -15.54 28.28
N ALA A 183 43.59 -15.20 27.17
CA ALA A 183 45.03 -14.92 27.17
C ALA A 183 45.36 -13.71 28.06
N GLY A 184 46.45 -13.76 28.82
CA GLY A 184 46.84 -12.64 29.69
C GLY A 184 45.95 -12.43 30.92
N ASN A 185 45.18 -13.43 31.35
CA ASN A 185 44.23 -13.37 32.47
C ASN A 185 43.08 -12.38 32.28
N GLU A 186 42.76 -12.01 31.04
CA GLU A 186 41.57 -11.22 30.73
C GLU A 186 40.31 -12.09 30.71
N GLY A 187 39.14 -11.51 30.93
CA GLY A 187 37.87 -12.23 30.78
C GLY A 187 37.49 -12.36 29.30
N ALA A 188 37.21 -13.57 28.85
CA ALA A 188 36.78 -13.93 27.50
C ALA A 188 35.45 -14.72 27.52
N HIS A 189 34.78 -14.86 26.38
CA HIS A 189 33.55 -15.66 26.22
C HIS A 189 32.43 -15.34 27.24
N TYR A 190 32.04 -14.07 27.33
CA TYR A 190 30.91 -13.65 28.16
C TYR A 190 29.60 -14.24 27.64
N ILE A 191 28.86 -14.91 28.51
CA ILE A 191 27.56 -15.54 28.21
C ILE A 191 26.55 -15.08 29.25
N LEU A 192 25.43 -14.55 28.79
CA LEU A 192 24.28 -14.23 29.63
C LEU A 192 23.63 -15.49 30.16
N ARG A 193 23.42 -15.54 31.48
CA ARG A 193 22.83 -16.68 32.19
C ARG A 193 21.47 -16.29 32.76
N LYS A 194 20.55 -17.25 32.75
CA LYS A 194 19.29 -17.11 33.48
C LYS A 194 19.60 -17.16 34.99
N PRO A 195 19.16 -16.18 35.78
CA PRO A 195 19.32 -16.24 37.23
C PRO A 195 18.63 -17.50 37.77
N HIS A 196 19.25 -18.15 38.76
CA HIS A 196 18.66 -19.32 39.40
C HIS A 196 17.31 -18.94 40.01
N ASP A 197 16.29 -19.73 39.74
CA ASP A 197 14.94 -19.49 40.23
C ASP A 197 14.97 -19.39 41.77
N LYS A 198 14.48 -18.27 42.33
CA LYS A 198 14.47 -18.02 43.78
C LYS A 198 13.57 -19.01 44.55
N LYS A 199 12.89 -19.94 43.85
CA LYS A 199 12.08 -21.04 44.38
C LYS A 199 12.87 -22.23 44.95
N ARG A 200 14.16 -22.09 45.26
CA ARG A 200 14.80 -23.06 46.18
C ARG A 200 14.26 -22.81 47.59
N HIS A 201 13.43 -23.74 48.07
CA HIS A 201 12.96 -23.81 49.45
C HIS A 201 14.07 -23.37 50.40
N TRP A 202 13.79 -22.38 51.24
CA TRP A 202 14.74 -21.79 52.17
C TRP A 202 15.54 -22.84 52.98
N PHE A 203 14.94 -23.99 53.25
CA PHE A 203 15.57 -25.16 53.88
C PHE A 203 16.76 -25.76 53.10
N GLN A 204 16.74 -25.75 51.76
CA GLN A 204 17.86 -26.23 50.93
C GLN A 204 19.02 -25.23 50.87
N ARG A 205 18.77 -23.93 51.14
CA ARG A 205 19.83 -22.91 51.23
C ARG A 205 20.67 -23.06 52.51
N ILE A 206 20.09 -23.59 53.59
CA ILE A 206 20.76 -23.76 54.89
C ILE A 206 21.71 -24.96 54.89
N ARG A 207 21.48 -25.98 54.05
CA ARG A 207 22.30 -27.20 53.96
C ARG A 207 23.32 -27.23 52.82
N ALA A 208 23.28 -26.28 51.90
CA ALA A 208 24.25 -26.22 50.81
C ALA A 208 25.60 -25.68 51.34
N LYS A 209 26.68 -26.45 51.18
CA LYS A 209 28.06 -25.96 51.37
C LYS A 209 28.21 -24.64 50.59
N GLN A 210 28.44 -23.53 51.29
CA GLN A 210 28.72 -22.25 50.67
C GLN A 210 29.97 -22.40 49.81
N SER A 211 29.80 -22.42 48.48
CA SER A 211 30.89 -22.12 47.56
C SER A 211 31.41 -20.73 47.91
N SER A 212 32.73 -20.57 48.06
CA SER A 212 33.37 -19.29 48.36
C SER A 212 33.15 -18.32 47.20
N VAL A 213 32.09 -17.51 47.30
CA VAL A 213 31.79 -16.45 46.33
C VAL A 213 32.52 -15.20 46.79
N TYR A 214 33.49 -14.74 46.01
CA TYR A 214 34.11 -13.44 46.21
C TYR A 214 33.11 -12.34 45.80
N LYS A 215 32.83 -11.42 46.72
CA LYS A 215 31.94 -10.26 46.46
C LYS A 215 32.77 -8.99 46.48
N PHE A 216 32.78 -8.28 45.37
CA PHE A 216 33.34 -6.94 45.27
C PHE A 216 32.20 -5.93 45.22
N SER A 217 32.37 -4.78 45.87
CA SER A 217 31.40 -3.68 45.87
C SER A 217 32.10 -2.41 45.43
N LEU A 218 31.59 -1.76 44.40
CA LEU A 218 32.07 -0.46 43.96
C LEU A 218 31.47 0.64 44.84
N HIS A 219 32.25 1.68 45.12
CA HIS A 219 31.75 2.85 45.85
C HIS A 219 30.85 3.69 44.92
N PRO A 220 29.76 4.32 45.40
CA PRO A 220 28.85 5.10 44.54
C PRO A 220 29.48 6.29 43.79
N ARG A 221 30.70 6.70 44.17
CA ARG A 221 31.47 7.79 43.53
C ARG A 221 32.58 7.28 42.60
N ASP A 222 32.70 5.97 42.40
CA ASP A 222 33.68 5.37 41.49
C ASP A 222 33.11 5.29 40.06
N ASP A 223 33.21 6.41 39.35
CA ASP A 223 32.72 6.53 37.98
C ASP A 223 33.47 5.60 37.01
N HIS A 224 34.75 5.31 37.28
CA HIS A 224 35.56 4.45 36.41
C HIS A 224 35.15 2.99 36.56
N GLY A 225 35.02 2.48 37.79
CA GLY A 225 34.53 1.13 38.06
C GLY A 225 33.12 0.90 37.50
N ALA A 226 32.24 1.90 37.61
CA ALA A 226 30.89 1.84 37.05
C ALA A 226 30.89 1.70 35.51
N ARG A 227 31.80 2.39 34.81
CA ARG A 227 31.96 2.27 33.34
C ARG A 227 32.43 0.88 32.94
N VAL A 228 33.46 0.34 33.61
CA VAL A 228 33.97 -1.02 33.33
C VAL A 228 32.87 -2.07 33.51
N LEU A 229 32.08 -1.97 34.58
CA LEU A 229 30.96 -2.90 34.81
C LEU A 229 29.89 -2.79 33.72
N SER A 230 29.59 -1.56 33.27
CA SER A 230 28.67 -1.29 32.17
C SER A 230 29.15 -1.88 30.84
N GLU A 231 30.45 -1.79 30.54
CA GLU A 231 31.05 -2.41 29.35
C GLU A 231 30.92 -3.93 29.38
N LEU A 232 31.24 -4.58 30.51
CA LEU A 232 31.06 -6.02 30.68
C LEU A 232 29.60 -6.44 30.52
N GLN A 233 28.67 -5.65 31.07
CA GLN A 233 27.25 -5.85 30.89
C GLN A 233 26.84 -5.75 29.41
N ASN A 234 27.33 -4.74 28.70
CA ASN A 234 27.04 -4.52 27.29
C ASN A 234 27.52 -5.69 26.42
N ILE A 235 28.72 -6.22 26.67
CA ILE A 235 29.24 -7.42 25.98
C ILE A 235 28.31 -8.61 26.21
N GLY A 236 27.92 -8.85 27.46
CA GLY A 236 27.06 -9.98 27.81
C GLY A 236 25.64 -9.90 27.24
N ILE A 237 25.08 -8.69 27.12
CA ILE A 237 23.71 -8.46 26.64
C ILE A 237 23.61 -8.38 25.11
N ASN A 238 24.70 -8.09 24.41
CA ASN A 238 24.68 -7.78 22.98
C ASN A 238 23.89 -8.78 22.11
N LEU A 239 24.12 -10.09 22.31
CA LEU A 239 23.40 -11.13 21.55
C LEU A 239 21.89 -11.10 21.79
N VAL A 240 21.47 -10.86 23.03
CA VAL A 240 20.05 -10.76 23.40
C VAL A 240 19.44 -9.46 22.87
N ALA A 241 20.16 -8.34 22.97
CA ALA A 241 19.73 -7.08 22.38
C ALA A 241 19.45 -7.22 20.87
N ASN A 242 20.36 -7.86 20.13
CA ASN A 242 20.19 -8.09 18.70
C ASN A 242 19.00 -9.01 18.38
N ALA A 243 18.85 -10.14 19.10
CA ALA A 243 17.73 -11.06 18.89
C ALA A 243 16.37 -10.39 19.18
N VAL A 244 16.32 -9.56 20.23
CA VAL A 244 15.12 -8.81 20.62
C VAL A 244 14.81 -7.71 19.60
N ALA A 245 15.82 -7.02 19.08
CA ALA A 245 15.67 -6.02 18.01
C ALA A 245 15.11 -6.64 16.73
N GLN A 246 15.67 -7.77 16.29
CA GLN A 246 15.16 -8.50 15.13
C GLN A 246 13.70 -8.95 15.33
N SER A 247 13.35 -9.41 16.54
CA SER A 247 11.96 -9.79 16.85
C SER A 247 11.01 -8.60 16.77
N ALA A 248 11.44 -7.43 17.25
CA ALA A 248 10.64 -6.20 17.15
C ALA A 248 10.47 -5.75 15.69
N GLU A 249 11.52 -5.86 14.88
CA GLU A 249 11.47 -5.56 13.43
C GLU A 249 10.46 -6.44 12.69
N HIS A 250 10.38 -7.73 13.00
CA HIS A 250 9.38 -8.61 12.39
C HIS A 250 7.93 -8.18 12.69
N ILE A 251 7.65 -7.72 13.92
CA ILE A 251 6.31 -7.25 14.30
C ILE A 251 6.03 -5.86 13.69
N ASP A 252 7.03 -4.99 13.65
CA ASP A 252 6.96 -3.67 13.01
C ASP A 252 6.66 -3.79 11.50
N ASN A 253 7.31 -4.72 10.81
CA ASN A 253 7.04 -5.02 9.41
C ASN A 253 5.61 -5.52 9.19
N PHE A 254 5.08 -6.37 10.08
CA PHE A 254 3.70 -6.82 10.02
C PHE A 254 2.71 -5.65 10.12
N PHE A 255 2.87 -4.74 11.10
CA PHE A 255 1.99 -3.57 11.22
C PHE A 255 2.15 -2.58 10.06
N THR A 256 3.37 -2.46 9.52
CA THR A 256 3.64 -1.62 8.34
C THR A 256 2.90 -2.14 7.12
N MET A 257 2.97 -3.45 6.84
CA MET A 257 2.21 -4.05 5.73
C MET A 257 0.71 -3.98 5.97
N LEU A 258 0.25 -4.20 7.20
CA LEU A 258 -1.16 -4.08 7.55
C LEU A 258 -1.68 -2.67 7.26
N ARG A 259 -0.89 -1.65 7.63
CA ARG A 259 -1.21 -0.26 7.34
C ARG A 259 -1.27 0.03 5.85
N ILE A 260 -0.27 -0.43 5.09
CA ILE A 260 -0.18 -0.20 3.63
C ILE A 260 -1.40 -0.79 2.92
N GLU A 261 -1.74 -2.04 3.20
CA GLU A 261 -2.84 -2.70 2.50
C GLU A 261 -4.21 -2.19 2.96
N LEU A 262 -4.38 -1.90 4.24
CA LEU A 262 -5.61 -1.26 4.73
C LEU A 262 -5.77 0.17 4.19
N ALA A 263 -4.69 0.92 3.97
CA ALA A 263 -4.76 2.28 3.43
C ALA A 263 -5.49 2.34 2.08
N PHE A 264 -5.27 1.35 1.20
CA PHE A 264 -6.02 1.24 -0.06
C PHE A 264 -7.54 1.14 0.19
N TYR A 265 -7.94 0.25 1.10
CA TYR A 265 -9.36 0.04 1.44
C TYR A 265 -9.97 1.23 2.18
N ILE A 266 -9.24 1.89 3.08
CA ILE A 266 -9.64 3.15 3.71
C ILE A 266 -9.89 4.22 2.64
N GLY A 267 -9.00 4.32 1.64
CA GLY A 267 -9.21 5.22 0.51
C GLY A 267 -10.50 4.94 -0.26
N CYS A 268 -10.81 3.66 -0.49
CA CYS A 268 -12.06 3.25 -1.11
C CYS A 268 -13.29 3.58 -0.24
N LEU A 269 -13.22 3.40 1.08
CA LEU A 269 -14.30 3.76 2.01
C LEU A 269 -14.58 5.27 1.99
N ASN A 270 -13.53 6.10 2.04
CA ASN A 270 -13.66 7.56 2.01
C ASN A 270 -14.30 8.05 0.70
N LEU A 271 -13.91 7.45 -0.43
CA LEU A 271 -14.52 7.75 -1.72
C LEU A 271 -15.99 7.29 -1.76
N TYR A 272 -16.26 6.07 -1.30
CA TYR A 272 -17.62 5.52 -1.28
C TYR A 272 -18.58 6.41 -0.50
N GLU A 273 -18.21 6.84 0.70
CA GLU A 273 -19.05 7.70 1.53
C GLU A 273 -19.36 9.04 0.85
N GLN A 274 -18.38 9.64 0.17
CA GLN A 274 -18.60 10.86 -0.61
C GLN A 274 -19.57 10.62 -1.77
N LEU A 275 -19.43 9.51 -2.51
CA LEU A 275 -20.31 9.20 -3.63
C LEU A 275 -21.75 8.89 -3.18
N VAL A 276 -21.91 8.18 -2.06
CA VAL A 276 -23.23 7.92 -1.45
C VAL A 276 -23.89 9.23 -1.02
N GLN A 277 -23.14 10.16 -0.42
CA GLN A 277 -23.66 11.48 -0.06
C GLN A 277 -24.11 12.30 -1.28
N LEU A 278 -23.46 12.11 -2.43
CA LEU A 278 -23.85 12.73 -3.69
C LEU A 278 -25.03 12.04 -4.39
N GLY A 279 -25.53 10.91 -3.85
CA GLY A 279 -26.57 10.11 -4.46
C GLY A 279 -26.14 9.43 -5.76
N GLN A 280 -24.83 9.22 -5.94
CA GLN A 280 -24.28 8.62 -7.15
C GLN A 280 -24.24 7.09 -7.05
N PRO A 281 -24.65 6.36 -8.11
CA PRO A 281 -24.63 4.90 -8.09
C PRO A 281 -23.20 4.38 -8.13
N ILE A 282 -22.96 3.23 -7.51
CA ILE A 282 -21.71 2.47 -7.67
C ILE A 282 -22.05 1.02 -7.98
N CYS A 283 -21.16 0.35 -8.69
CA CYS A 283 -21.25 -1.08 -8.94
C CYS A 283 -19.91 -1.75 -8.71
N PHE A 284 -19.92 -3.03 -8.37
CA PHE A 284 -18.71 -3.84 -8.43
C PHE A 284 -18.54 -4.33 -9.87
N PRO A 285 -17.54 -3.82 -10.61
CA PRO A 285 -17.43 -4.10 -12.02
C PRO A 285 -17.05 -5.55 -12.29
N GLN A 286 -17.52 -6.10 -13.41
CA GLN A 286 -17.15 -7.44 -13.86
C GLN A 286 -15.91 -7.36 -14.77
N PRO A 287 -14.71 -7.71 -14.27
CA PRO A 287 -13.55 -7.87 -15.14
C PRO A 287 -13.74 -9.11 -16.01
N VAL A 288 -13.47 -8.99 -17.30
CA VAL A 288 -13.42 -10.13 -18.23
C VAL A 288 -12.06 -10.21 -18.90
N ASP A 289 -11.70 -11.40 -19.38
CA ASP A 289 -10.41 -11.62 -20.04
C ASP A 289 -10.24 -10.73 -21.27
N SER A 290 -8.99 -10.39 -21.59
CA SER A 290 -8.62 -9.49 -22.68
C SER A 290 -9.14 -9.92 -24.07
N ASN A 291 -9.50 -11.20 -24.22
CA ASN A 291 -10.02 -11.80 -25.46
C ASN A 291 -11.56 -11.81 -25.56
N ALA A 292 -12.28 -11.53 -24.47
CA ALA A 292 -13.75 -11.61 -24.46
C ALA A 292 -14.42 -10.50 -25.30
N ARG A 293 -13.69 -9.41 -25.57
CA ARG A 293 -14.14 -8.24 -26.34
C ARG A 293 -15.47 -7.67 -25.84
N GLN A 294 -15.61 -7.48 -24.54
CA GLN A 294 -16.76 -6.83 -23.91
C GLN A 294 -16.40 -5.46 -23.35
N HIS A 295 -17.28 -4.48 -23.60
CA HIS A 295 -17.21 -3.18 -22.96
C HIS A 295 -18.64 -2.62 -22.85
N LEU A 296 -19.24 -2.82 -21.69
CA LEU A 296 -20.64 -2.53 -21.40
C LEU A 296 -20.72 -1.70 -20.13
N ALA A 297 -21.54 -0.65 -20.15
CA ALA A 297 -21.79 0.17 -18.97
C ALA A 297 -23.21 0.73 -18.98
N GLN A 298 -23.83 0.83 -17.81
CA GLN A 298 -25.08 1.56 -17.60
C GLN A 298 -24.89 2.60 -16.50
N GLY A 299 -25.42 3.80 -16.70
CA GLY A 299 -25.30 4.89 -15.74
C GLY A 299 -23.86 5.34 -15.47
N LEU A 300 -22.92 5.12 -16.40
CA LEU A 300 -21.51 5.50 -16.24
C LEU A 300 -21.37 7.02 -16.19
N TYR A 301 -20.81 7.54 -15.09
CA TYR A 301 -20.59 8.96 -14.92
C TYR A 301 -19.13 9.27 -14.59
N ASP A 302 -18.76 10.52 -14.80
CA ASP A 302 -17.45 11.03 -14.45
C ASP A 302 -17.37 11.32 -12.95
N VAL A 303 -16.68 10.43 -12.23
CA VAL A 303 -16.48 10.53 -10.78
C VAL A 303 -15.73 11.80 -10.38
N CYS A 304 -14.71 12.20 -11.14
CA CYS A 304 -13.93 13.40 -10.85
C CYS A 304 -14.78 14.66 -11.01
N LEU A 305 -15.66 14.70 -12.04
CA LEU A 305 -16.62 15.79 -12.20
C LEU A 305 -17.62 15.84 -11.05
N ALA A 306 -18.17 14.69 -10.64
CA ALA A 306 -19.14 14.62 -9.53
C ALA A 306 -18.54 15.15 -8.21
N LEU A 307 -17.30 14.74 -7.91
CA LEU A 307 -16.55 15.19 -6.73
C LEU A 307 -16.24 16.69 -6.79
N THR A 308 -15.80 17.19 -7.96
CA THR A 308 -15.45 18.60 -8.16
C THR A 308 -16.68 19.50 -8.02
N MET A 309 -17.79 19.12 -8.65
CA MET A 309 -19.03 19.91 -8.61
C MET A 309 -19.83 19.72 -7.31
N ARG A 310 -19.49 18.71 -6.51
CA ARG A 310 -20.22 18.29 -5.31
C ARG A 310 -21.72 18.10 -5.56
N ARG A 311 -22.06 17.47 -6.69
CA ARG A 311 -23.44 17.12 -7.06
C ARG A 311 -23.46 15.88 -7.94
N SER A 312 -24.63 15.26 -8.06
CA SER A 312 -24.86 14.18 -9.01
C SER A 312 -24.63 14.64 -10.45
N VAL A 313 -24.04 13.76 -11.25
CA VAL A 313 -23.72 13.93 -12.67
C VAL A 313 -24.49 12.89 -13.45
N VAL A 314 -24.95 13.27 -14.65
CA VAL A 314 -25.73 12.40 -15.52
C VAL A 314 -24.90 11.20 -15.97
N GLY A 315 -25.43 10.00 -15.76
CA GLY A 315 -24.84 8.75 -16.24
C GLY A 315 -25.09 8.50 -17.73
N ASN A 316 -24.19 7.75 -18.34
CA ASN A 316 -24.18 7.41 -19.76
C ASN A 316 -24.20 5.89 -19.94
N VAL A 317 -24.59 5.45 -21.13
CA VAL A 317 -24.65 4.03 -21.47
C VAL A 317 -23.60 3.70 -22.52
N ILE A 318 -22.92 2.57 -22.36
CA ILE A 318 -21.95 2.03 -23.33
C ILE A 318 -22.40 0.66 -23.78
N HIS A 319 -22.53 0.51 -25.10
CA HIS A 319 -22.73 -0.77 -25.78
C HIS A 319 -21.66 -0.91 -26.87
N ALA A 320 -20.46 -1.37 -26.46
CA ALA A 320 -19.30 -1.50 -27.33
C ALA A 320 -18.75 -2.94 -27.33
N ASP A 321 -19.61 -3.94 -27.12
CA ASP A 321 -19.25 -5.34 -27.26
C ASP A 321 -18.83 -5.66 -28.71
N ARG A 322 -17.72 -6.38 -28.84
CA ARG A 322 -17.11 -6.76 -30.12
C ARG A 322 -16.81 -5.57 -31.04
N LYS A 323 -16.63 -4.37 -30.47
CA LYS A 323 -16.21 -3.17 -31.19
C LYS A 323 -14.77 -2.84 -30.82
N ASP A 324 -13.93 -2.71 -31.85
CA ASP A 324 -12.51 -2.34 -31.67
C ASP A 324 -12.33 -0.82 -31.71
N VAL A 325 -13.23 -0.10 -32.39
CA VAL A 325 -13.19 1.35 -32.54
C VAL A 325 -14.58 1.94 -32.30
N VAL A 326 -14.65 2.97 -31.46
CA VAL A 326 -15.86 3.73 -31.18
C VAL A 326 -15.58 5.20 -31.52
N ILE A 327 -16.39 5.78 -32.41
CA ILE A 327 -16.28 7.18 -32.81
C ILE A 327 -17.40 7.97 -32.13
N ILE A 328 -17.03 8.94 -31.30
CA ILE A 328 -17.96 9.81 -30.57
C ILE A 328 -18.02 11.18 -31.26
N THR A 329 -19.17 11.53 -31.81
CA THR A 329 -19.40 12.82 -32.48
C THR A 329 -20.45 13.65 -31.72
N GLY A 330 -20.50 14.95 -32.00
CA GLY A 330 -21.47 15.85 -31.38
C GLY A 330 -20.93 17.27 -31.21
N ALA A 331 -21.80 18.21 -30.82
CA ALA A 331 -21.44 19.61 -30.63
C ALA A 331 -20.30 19.80 -29.62
N ASN A 332 -19.51 20.85 -29.80
CA ASN A 332 -18.55 21.28 -28.77
C ASN A 332 -19.31 21.58 -27.47
N GLN A 333 -18.70 21.26 -26.33
CA GLN A 333 -19.32 21.34 -25.00
C GLN A 333 -20.45 20.32 -24.72
N GLY A 334 -20.70 19.36 -25.61
CA GLY A 334 -21.64 18.26 -25.39
C GLY A 334 -21.18 17.16 -24.42
N GLY A 335 -20.14 17.39 -23.60
CA GLY A 335 -19.67 16.41 -22.61
C GLY A 335 -18.78 15.27 -23.15
N LYS A 336 -18.33 15.30 -24.40
CA LYS A 336 -17.51 14.23 -25.01
C LYS A 336 -16.23 13.92 -24.23
N SER A 337 -15.47 14.94 -23.84
CA SER A 337 -14.25 14.78 -23.03
C SER A 337 -14.53 14.18 -21.66
N THR A 338 -15.59 14.63 -21.01
CA THR A 338 -16.08 14.11 -19.72
C THR A 338 -16.46 12.63 -19.83
N PHE A 339 -17.13 12.26 -20.92
CA PHE A 339 -17.49 10.87 -21.17
C PHE A 339 -16.26 9.98 -21.41
N LEU A 340 -15.30 10.40 -22.24
CA LEU A 340 -14.03 9.67 -22.41
C LEU A 340 -13.28 9.50 -21.09
N ARG A 341 -13.22 10.56 -20.27
CA ARG A 341 -12.63 10.49 -18.94
C ARG A 341 -13.35 9.47 -18.04
N SER A 342 -14.69 9.45 -18.05
CA SER A 342 -15.45 8.47 -17.27
C SER A 342 -15.10 7.02 -17.62
N ILE A 343 -14.84 6.72 -18.90
CA ILE A 343 -14.41 5.39 -19.36
C ILE A 343 -13.02 5.06 -18.80
N GLY A 344 -12.06 5.96 -18.97
CA GLY A 344 -10.68 5.75 -18.50
C GLY A 344 -10.60 5.55 -16.99
N VAL A 345 -11.29 6.40 -16.22
CA VAL A 345 -11.30 6.31 -14.76
C VAL A 345 -12.00 5.04 -14.29
N ALA A 346 -13.15 4.66 -14.88
CA ALA A 346 -13.83 3.41 -14.53
C ALA A 346 -12.98 2.17 -14.86
N GLN A 347 -12.24 2.17 -15.97
CA GLN A 347 -11.29 1.11 -16.31
C GLN A 347 -10.19 0.98 -15.26
N LEU A 348 -9.58 2.09 -14.84
CA LEU A 348 -8.52 2.08 -13.80
C LEU A 348 -9.07 1.60 -12.44
N MET A 349 -10.26 2.08 -12.04
CA MET A 349 -10.93 1.65 -10.81
C MET A 349 -11.27 0.15 -10.84
N MET A 350 -11.77 -0.37 -11.97
CA MET A 350 -11.98 -1.81 -12.12
C MET A 350 -10.67 -2.59 -11.96
N GLN A 351 -9.61 -2.22 -12.69
CA GLN A 351 -8.35 -2.98 -12.69
C GLN A 351 -7.57 -2.89 -11.39
N CYS A 352 -7.78 -1.85 -10.56
CA CYS A 352 -7.17 -1.81 -9.25
C CYS A 352 -7.93 -2.63 -8.19
N GLY A 353 -9.13 -3.12 -8.52
CA GLY A 353 -9.93 -3.98 -7.64
C GLY A 353 -10.99 -3.27 -6.80
N MET A 354 -11.41 -2.06 -7.19
CA MET A 354 -12.46 -1.32 -6.49
C MET A 354 -13.80 -1.29 -7.27
N PHE A 355 -14.82 -0.66 -6.68
CA PHE A 355 -16.09 -0.39 -7.37
C PHE A 355 -15.90 0.63 -8.50
N ALA A 356 -16.82 0.68 -9.47
CA ALA A 356 -16.82 1.62 -10.58
C ALA A 356 -17.97 2.64 -10.47
N PRO A 357 -17.82 3.86 -11.03
CA PRO A 357 -18.82 4.93 -11.00
C PRO A 357 -19.92 4.70 -12.05
N ALA A 358 -20.72 3.65 -11.86
CA ALA A 358 -21.76 3.22 -12.77
C ALA A 358 -22.82 2.38 -12.04
N GLU A 359 -23.99 2.19 -12.64
CA GLU A 359 -25.00 1.23 -12.18
C GLU A 359 -24.60 -0.21 -12.55
N SER A 360 -23.96 -0.39 -13.71
CA SER A 360 -23.27 -1.62 -14.07
C SER A 360 -22.07 -1.32 -14.96
N PHE A 361 -20.99 -2.09 -14.82
CA PHE A 361 -19.79 -1.96 -15.65
C PHE A 361 -19.15 -3.34 -15.86
N CYS A 362 -18.92 -3.69 -17.12
CA CYS A 362 -18.25 -4.91 -17.53
C CYS A 362 -17.29 -4.56 -18.65
N ALA A 363 -16.00 -4.81 -18.44
CA ALA A 363 -14.98 -4.46 -19.41
C ALA A 363 -13.83 -5.47 -19.40
N ASN A 364 -13.16 -5.60 -20.54
CA ASN A 364 -11.96 -6.42 -20.65
C ASN A 364 -10.84 -5.82 -19.79
N ILE A 365 -10.00 -6.69 -19.25
CA ILE A 365 -8.68 -6.29 -18.78
C ILE A 365 -7.89 -5.73 -19.96
N CYS A 366 -7.28 -4.56 -19.77
CA CYS A 366 -6.36 -3.95 -20.69
C CYS A 366 -4.92 -4.02 -20.16
N GLU A 367 -3.98 -4.28 -21.07
CA GLU A 367 -2.55 -4.32 -20.71
C GLU A 367 -1.97 -2.92 -20.49
N GLY A 368 -2.56 -1.92 -21.14
CA GLY A 368 -2.23 -0.51 -20.98
C GLY A 368 -3.45 0.37 -21.30
N LEU A 369 -3.57 1.46 -20.54
CA LEU A 369 -4.49 2.55 -20.81
C LEU A 369 -3.68 3.75 -21.30
N PHE A 370 -4.05 4.29 -22.45
CA PHE A 370 -3.37 5.42 -23.06
C PHE A 370 -4.36 6.53 -23.36
N THR A 371 -3.95 7.77 -23.16
CA THR A 371 -4.72 8.96 -23.52
C THR A 371 -3.92 9.80 -24.50
N HIS A 372 -4.62 10.37 -25.46
CA HIS A 372 -4.06 11.37 -26.35
C HIS A 372 -5.05 12.54 -26.46
N TYR A 373 -4.96 13.45 -25.50
CA TYR A 373 -5.85 14.59 -25.39
C TYR A 373 -5.16 15.83 -25.95
N LYS A 374 -5.95 16.69 -26.59
CA LYS A 374 -5.47 17.97 -27.08
C LYS A 374 -4.94 18.83 -25.93
N ARG A 375 -3.67 19.22 -26.01
CA ARG A 375 -3.05 20.17 -25.09
C ARG A 375 -3.25 21.61 -25.57
N GLN A 376 -3.42 22.52 -24.62
CA GLN A 376 -3.34 23.96 -24.91
C GLN A 376 -1.90 24.34 -25.26
N GLU A 377 -1.73 25.39 -26.06
CA GLU A 377 -0.40 25.89 -26.41
C GLU A 377 0.31 26.39 -25.15
N ASP A 378 1.55 25.94 -24.97
CA ASP A 378 2.42 26.37 -23.88
C ASP A 378 3.55 27.24 -24.45
N ALA A 379 3.93 28.29 -23.74
CA ALA A 379 4.99 29.20 -24.17
C ALA A 379 6.39 28.53 -24.11
N THR A 380 6.49 27.33 -23.55
CA THR A 380 7.72 26.53 -23.43
C THR A 380 7.89 25.49 -24.53
N MET A 381 7.00 25.43 -25.53
CA MET A 381 7.09 24.49 -26.65
C MET A 381 8.36 24.76 -27.48
N THR A 382 9.17 23.72 -27.70
CA THR A 382 10.43 23.83 -28.44
C THR A 382 10.27 23.53 -29.93
N SER A 383 9.11 23.01 -30.34
CA SER A 383 8.79 22.66 -31.73
C SER A 383 7.34 23.04 -32.06
N GLY A 384 6.94 22.86 -33.32
CA GLY A 384 5.56 23.14 -33.74
C GLY A 384 4.56 22.23 -33.04
N LYS A 385 3.34 22.72 -32.77
CA LYS A 385 2.28 21.96 -32.09
C LYS A 385 2.00 20.59 -32.69
N LEU A 386 2.02 20.50 -34.02
CA LEU A 386 1.83 19.24 -34.75
C LEU A 386 2.99 18.27 -34.50
N ASP A 387 4.21 18.77 -34.49
CA ASP A 387 5.41 17.96 -34.27
C ASP A 387 5.41 17.38 -32.86
N GLU A 388 5.09 18.18 -31.84
CA GLU A 388 4.93 17.67 -30.47
C GLU A 388 3.77 16.68 -30.32
N GLU A 389 2.67 16.89 -31.04
CA GLU A 389 1.54 15.97 -31.04
C GLU A 389 1.90 14.63 -31.68
N LEU A 390 2.59 14.65 -32.83
CA LEU A 390 3.10 13.45 -33.50
C LEU A 390 4.15 12.74 -32.64
N HIS A 391 5.02 13.46 -31.95
CA HIS A 391 6.03 12.85 -31.07
C HIS A 391 5.38 12.12 -29.89
N ARG A 392 4.36 12.72 -29.25
CA ARG A 392 3.57 12.04 -28.21
C ARG A 392 2.83 10.81 -28.76
N MET A 393 2.26 10.92 -29.96
CA MET A 393 1.55 9.81 -30.59
C MET A 393 2.51 8.66 -30.94
N ASN A 394 3.73 8.96 -31.41
CA ASN A 394 4.76 7.95 -31.67
C ASN A 394 5.12 7.17 -30.40
N GLY A 395 5.30 7.87 -29.27
CA GLY A 395 5.54 7.23 -27.98
C GLY A 395 4.40 6.29 -27.55
N ILE A 396 3.14 6.65 -27.83
CA ILE A 396 2.00 5.75 -27.55
C ILE A 396 2.06 4.51 -28.46
N VAL A 397 2.31 4.69 -29.76
CA VAL A 397 2.38 3.59 -30.74
C VAL A 397 3.44 2.55 -30.36
N ASP A 398 4.61 2.99 -29.87
CA ASP A 398 5.70 2.09 -29.45
C ASP A 398 5.33 1.18 -28.25
N MET A 399 4.27 1.53 -27.50
CA MET A 399 3.88 0.83 -26.27
C MET A 399 2.54 0.10 -26.37
N VAL A 400 1.72 0.38 -27.39
CA VAL A 400 0.38 -0.18 -27.55
C VAL A 400 0.44 -1.65 -27.97
N THR A 401 -0.45 -2.44 -27.38
CA THR A 401 -0.68 -3.87 -27.69
C THR A 401 -2.11 -4.11 -28.18
N SER A 402 -2.40 -5.33 -28.66
CA SER A 402 -3.75 -5.75 -29.09
C SER A 402 -4.82 -5.70 -27.99
N HIS A 403 -4.40 -5.57 -26.73
CA HIS A 403 -5.25 -5.50 -25.54
C HIS A 403 -5.13 -4.15 -24.82
N SER A 404 -4.72 -3.10 -25.52
CA SER A 404 -4.63 -1.74 -24.97
C SER A 404 -5.94 -0.98 -25.16
N LEU A 405 -6.30 -0.12 -24.20
CA LEU A 405 -7.39 0.86 -24.33
C LEU A 405 -6.78 2.22 -24.64
N ILE A 406 -7.21 2.86 -25.73
CA ILE A 406 -6.71 4.18 -26.13
C ILE A 406 -7.88 5.16 -26.20
N LEU A 407 -7.74 6.31 -25.54
CA LEU A 407 -8.72 7.38 -25.51
C LEU A 407 -8.18 8.59 -26.27
N PHE A 408 -8.72 8.83 -27.46
CA PHE A 408 -8.40 10.00 -28.28
C PHE A 408 -9.43 11.12 -28.04
N ASN A 409 -8.95 12.31 -27.69
CA ASN A 409 -9.82 13.47 -27.50
C ASN A 409 -9.31 14.68 -28.31
N GLU A 410 -10.07 15.04 -29.35
CA GLU A 410 -9.72 16.12 -30.30
C GLU A 410 -8.31 16.02 -30.91
N SER A 411 -7.82 14.79 -31.10
CA SER A 411 -6.52 14.53 -31.72
C SER A 411 -6.51 14.95 -33.20
N LEU A 412 -5.41 15.55 -33.65
CA LEU A 412 -5.18 16.01 -35.02
C LEU A 412 -6.16 17.09 -35.52
N MET A 413 -6.84 17.79 -34.61
CA MET A 413 -7.71 18.93 -34.95
C MET A 413 -6.88 20.17 -35.28
N LEU A 414 -6.36 20.24 -36.51
CA LEU A 414 -5.84 21.47 -37.08
C LEU A 414 -7.02 22.41 -37.43
N ARG A 415 -6.89 23.70 -37.09
CA ARG A 415 -7.66 24.75 -37.74
C ARG A 415 -7.12 24.95 -39.16
N SER A 416 -7.38 24.03 -40.09
CA SER A 416 -7.18 24.33 -41.51
C SER A 416 -8.42 25.10 -42.01
N ARG A 417 -8.49 26.41 -41.72
CA ARG A 417 -9.01 27.32 -42.76
C ARG A 417 -7.79 27.61 -43.63
N PHE A 418 -7.92 27.35 -44.93
CA PHE A 418 -6.87 27.37 -45.97
C PHE A 418 -6.07 26.07 -46.05
N GLU A 419 -6.63 25.09 -46.77
CA GLU A 419 -5.93 24.30 -47.82
C GLU A 419 -6.88 23.22 -48.39
N THR A 420 -8.05 23.66 -48.85
CA THR A 420 -8.88 22.87 -49.78
C THR A 420 -9.50 23.83 -50.78
N ASN A 421 -8.68 24.32 -51.69
CA ASN A 421 -9.05 24.83 -53.02
C ASN A 421 -7.76 25.29 -53.70
N ASP A 422 -7.03 24.33 -54.27
CA ASP A 422 -6.30 24.45 -55.54
C ASP A 422 -5.28 23.34 -55.64
N ARG A 423 -5.75 22.19 -56.15
CA ARG A 423 -5.01 21.29 -57.04
C ARG A 423 -5.97 20.23 -57.57
N ILE A 424 -6.89 20.72 -58.40
CA ILE A 424 -7.51 19.92 -59.45
C ILE A 424 -6.40 19.71 -60.51
N LEU A 425 -6.02 18.45 -60.76
CA LEU A 425 -5.29 18.06 -61.96
C LEU A 425 -6.11 18.43 -63.21
N PRO A 426 -5.48 18.93 -64.29
CA PRO A 426 -5.09 18.03 -65.38
C PRO A 426 -3.68 18.41 -65.91
N SER A 427 -2.89 17.54 -66.52
CA SER A 427 -3.15 16.82 -67.77
C SER A 427 -2.05 15.77 -68.00
N GLY A 428 -2.43 14.58 -68.46
CA GLY A 428 -1.48 13.58 -68.93
C GLY A 428 -0.87 13.96 -70.28
N GLU A 429 0.45 13.82 -70.40
CA GLU A 429 1.17 13.78 -71.67
C GLU A 429 1.37 12.33 -72.11
N GLY A 430 1.11 12.11 -73.40
CA GLY A 430 1.06 10.80 -74.04
C GLY A 430 2.42 10.16 -74.29
N LEU A 431 2.39 8.83 -74.30
CA LEU A 431 3.44 7.95 -74.81
C LEU A 431 3.58 8.10 -76.33
N GLY A 432 4.83 8.18 -76.80
CA GLY A 432 5.19 8.29 -78.21
C GLY A 432 5.06 6.99 -79.01
N VAL A 433 4.87 7.16 -80.31
CA VAL A 433 5.04 6.12 -81.35
C VAL A 433 6.19 6.57 -82.24
N GLY A 434 7.27 5.78 -82.24
CA GLY A 434 8.35 5.86 -83.22
C GLY A 434 7.96 5.19 -84.54
N SER A 435 8.69 5.57 -85.58
CA SER A 435 8.55 5.19 -86.99
C SER A 435 8.74 3.70 -87.27
#